data_AF-A0A4Z0NTP8-F1
#
_entry.id   AF-A0A4Z0NTP8-F1
#
_cell.length_a   1.000
_cell.length_b   1.000
_cell.length_c   1.000
_cell.angle_alpha   90.00
_cell.angle_beta   90.00
_cell.angle_gamma   90.00
#
_symmetry.space_group_name_H-M   'P 1'
#
loop_
_entity.id
_entity.type
_entity.pdbx_description
1 polymer ?
#
loop_
_entity_poly.entity_id
_entity_poly.type
_entity_poly.pdbx_seq_one_letter_code
_entity_poly.pdbx_strand_id
1 'polypeptide(L)'
;MTDHAATDSFSRLHRTFTTHLGIAVGLAWVTTLAAATQAPWVRNIRALMDPMASRVESTWSFLFAMPVVLTLAWLGAVYGRESLRELRALPNDAAEFALAALVAFAVFYLSIDRAVSVLLIGG
;
A
#
# COMPACT_ATOMS: atom_id res chain seq x y z
N MET A 1 -33.70 -8.71 -13.55
CA MET A 1 -32.78 -9.85 -13.30
C MET A 1 -31.30 -9.46 -13.40
N THR A 2 -30.94 -8.52 -14.29
CA THR A 2 -29.56 -8.01 -14.51
C THR A 2 -28.95 -7.27 -13.31
N ASP A 3 -29.73 -6.45 -12.59
CA ASP A 3 -29.19 -5.59 -11.52
C ASP A 3 -28.74 -6.35 -10.26
N HIS A 4 -29.40 -7.48 -9.98
CA HIS A 4 -29.04 -8.34 -8.85
C HIS A 4 -27.71 -9.05 -9.11
N ALA A 5 -27.49 -9.54 -10.33
CA ALA A 5 -26.23 -10.18 -10.72
C ALA A 5 -25.05 -9.21 -10.73
N ALA A 6 -25.25 -7.97 -11.20
CA ALA A 6 -24.22 -6.94 -11.16
C ALA A 6 -23.84 -6.54 -9.73
N THR A 7 -24.83 -6.42 -8.83
CA THR A 7 -24.62 -6.09 -7.42
C THR A 7 -23.84 -7.18 -6.68
N ASP A 8 -24.14 -8.45 -6.97
CA ASP A 8 -23.43 -9.59 -6.38
C ASP A 8 -21.97 -9.67 -6.86
N SER A 9 -21.73 -9.46 -8.17
CA SER A 9 -20.39 -9.46 -8.76
C SER A 9 -19.48 -8.39 -8.14
N PHE A 10 -19.98 -7.15 -8.01
CA PHE A 10 -19.26 -6.07 -7.33
C PHE A 10 -18.94 -6.44 -5.89
N SER A 11 -19.93 -6.94 -5.14
CA SER A 11 -19.76 -7.28 -3.72
C SER A 11 -18.69 -8.35 -3.51
N ARG A 12 -18.65 -9.36 -4.38
CA ARG A 12 -17.62 -10.39 -4.39
C ARG A 12 -16.24 -9.82 -4.70
N LEU A 13 -16.12 -9.02 -5.75
CA LEU A 13 -14.84 -8.45 -6.17
C LEU A 13 -14.28 -7.50 -5.11
N HIS A 14 -15.13 -6.64 -4.56
CA HIS A 14 -14.80 -5.75 -3.46
C HIS A 14 -14.32 -6.53 -2.23
N ARG A 15 -15.04 -7.57 -1.81
CA ARG A 15 -14.62 -8.41 -0.68
C ARG A 15 -13.25 -9.05 -0.91
N THR A 16 -13.02 -9.61 -2.10
CA THR A 16 -11.72 -10.22 -2.45
C THR A 16 -10.61 -9.18 -2.44
N PHE A 17 -10.84 -8.02 -3.06
CA PHE A 17 -9.87 -6.92 -3.10
C PHE A 17 -9.50 -6.42 -1.70
N THR A 18 -10.51 -6.07 -0.88
CA THR A 18 -10.30 -5.54 0.48
C THR A 18 -9.58 -6.55 1.38
N THR A 19 -9.84 -7.85 1.19
CA THR A 19 -9.12 -8.91 1.91
C THR A 19 -7.64 -8.96 1.52
N HIS A 20 -7.32 -8.99 0.23
CA HIS A 20 -5.93 -9.03 -0.24
C HIS A 20 -5.17 -7.76 0.10
N LEU A 21 -5.82 -6.60 0.00
CA LEU A 21 -5.25 -5.33 0.41
C LEU A 21 -4.91 -5.32 1.91
N GLY A 22 -5.79 -5.87 2.75
CA GLY A 22 -5.52 -6.03 4.18
C GLY A 22 -4.32 -6.94 4.47
N ILE A 23 -4.17 -8.05 3.73
CA ILE A 23 -2.98 -8.92 3.82
C ILE A 23 -1.72 -8.16 3.42
N ALA A 24 -1.75 -7.41 2.31
CA ALA A 24 -0.63 -6.60 1.85
C ALA A 24 -0.24 -5.52 2.88
N VAL A 25 -1.22 -4.84 3.49
CA VAL A 25 -0.99 -3.89 4.60
C VAL A 25 -0.28 -4.59 5.77
N GLY A 26 -0.79 -5.74 6.21
CA GLY A 26 -0.21 -6.49 7.30
C GLY A 26 1.25 -6.89 7.03
N LEU A 27 1.52 -7.43 5.84
CA LEU A 27 2.87 -7.79 5.41
C LEU A 27 3.80 -6.57 5.34
N ALA A 28 3.35 -5.46 4.76
CA ALA A 28 4.13 -4.22 4.71
C ALA A 28 4.51 -3.76 6.12
N TRP A 29 3.57 -3.72 7.07
CA TRP A 29 3.85 -3.34 8.45
C TRP A 29 4.82 -4.30 9.14
N VAL A 30 4.63 -5.61 9.00
CA VAL A 30 5.55 -6.60 9.60
C VAL A 30 6.97 -6.41 9.08
N THR A 31 7.16 -6.31 7.76
CA THR A 31 8.50 -6.12 7.17
C THR A 31 9.13 -4.80 7.60
N THR A 32 8.34 -3.72 7.63
CA THR A 32 8.84 -2.39 8.00
C THR A 32 9.21 -2.32 9.48
N LEU A 33 8.40 -2.91 10.36
CA LEU A 33 8.69 -2.97 11.79
C LEU A 33 9.91 -3.84 12.07
N ALA A 34 10.08 -4.96 11.36
CA ALA A 34 11.29 -5.77 11.44
C ALA A 34 12.53 -4.94 11.05
N ALA A 35 12.50 -4.24 9.91
CA ALA A 35 13.58 -3.36 9.49
C ALA A 35 13.86 -2.21 10.48
N ALA A 36 12.82 -1.65 11.09
CA ALA A 36 12.95 -0.55 12.05
C ALA A 36 13.80 -0.92 13.28
N THR A 37 13.86 -2.20 13.69
CA THR A 37 14.70 -2.67 14.80
C THR A 37 16.20 -2.56 14.52
N GLN A 38 16.60 -2.55 13.25
CA GLN A 38 17.99 -2.51 12.79
C GLN A 38 18.33 -1.16 12.12
N ALA A 39 17.34 -0.29 11.97
CA ALA A 39 17.48 0.94 11.20
C ALA A 39 18.34 1.99 11.94
N PRO A 40 19.25 2.68 11.24
CA PRO A 40 19.88 3.87 11.78
C PRO A 40 18.83 5.00 11.82
N TRP A 41 18.47 5.46 13.02
CA TRP A 41 17.48 6.52 13.22
C TRP A 41 18.06 7.91 12.94
N VAL A 42 18.19 8.25 11.67
CA VAL A 42 18.80 9.49 11.20
C VAL A 42 17.80 10.42 10.53
N ARG A 43 18.14 11.71 10.52
CA ARG A 43 17.35 12.73 9.80
C ARG A 43 17.47 12.64 8.29
N ASN A 44 18.56 12.05 7.78
CA ASN A 44 18.78 11.83 6.35
C ASN A 44 19.32 10.42 6.09
N ILE A 45 18.44 9.44 5.91
CA ILE A 45 18.85 8.05 5.63
C ILE A 45 19.39 7.88 4.21
N ARG A 46 18.99 8.77 3.28
CA ARG A 46 19.40 8.70 1.88
C ARG A 46 20.91 8.88 1.73
N ALA A 47 21.55 9.67 2.59
CA ALA A 47 23.00 9.83 2.60
C ALA A 47 23.78 8.53 2.85
N LEU A 48 23.17 7.54 3.50
CA LEU A 48 23.77 6.22 3.75
C LEU A 48 23.56 5.25 2.59
N MET A 49 22.53 5.46 1.78
CA MET A 49 22.16 4.60 0.64
C MET A 49 22.81 5.09 -0.67
N ASP A 50 22.69 6.39 -0.92
CA ASP A 50 23.15 7.07 -2.12
C ASP A 50 23.61 8.48 -1.72
N PRO A 51 24.92 8.69 -1.52
CA PRO A 51 25.48 9.98 -1.14
C PRO A 51 25.24 11.09 -2.16
N MET A 52 24.93 10.76 -3.42
CA MET A 52 24.64 11.71 -4.48
C MET A 52 23.15 12.06 -4.58
N ALA A 53 22.30 11.40 -3.79
CA ALA A 53 20.87 11.72 -3.74
C ALA A 53 20.65 13.14 -3.19
N SER A 54 20.00 13.99 -3.98
CA SER A 54 19.66 15.36 -3.58
C SER A 54 18.48 15.44 -2.60
N ARG A 55 17.67 14.38 -2.51
CA ARG A 55 16.49 14.33 -1.63
C ARG A 55 16.88 13.91 -0.22
N VAL A 56 16.66 14.81 0.73
CA VAL A 56 16.76 14.52 2.17
C VAL A 56 15.48 13.82 2.65
N GLU A 57 15.64 12.69 3.35
CA GLU A 57 14.50 11.97 3.91
C GLU A 57 14.85 11.29 5.24
N SER A 58 13.97 11.43 6.25
CA SER A 58 14.15 10.82 7.56
C SER A 58 13.90 9.32 7.52
N THR A 59 14.57 8.55 8.39
CA THR A 59 14.33 7.10 8.53
C THR A 59 12.85 6.78 8.76
N TRP A 60 12.16 7.61 9.55
CA TRP A 60 10.72 7.49 9.80
C TRP A 60 9.90 7.58 8.51
N SER A 61 10.03 8.68 7.78
CA SER A 61 9.28 8.89 6.53
C SER A 61 9.65 7.83 5.49
N PHE A 62 10.92 7.42 5.45
CA PHE A 62 11.40 6.42 4.51
C PHE A 62 10.75 5.05 4.74
N LEU A 63 10.69 4.59 5.98
CA LEU A 63 10.12 3.29 6.32
C LEU A 63 8.60 3.30 6.29
N PHE A 64 7.96 4.28 6.94
CA PHE A 64 6.54 4.19 7.29
C PHE A 64 5.58 4.88 6.32
N ALA A 65 6.06 5.70 5.38
CA ALA A 65 5.15 6.42 4.47
C ALA A 65 4.30 5.46 3.61
N MET A 66 4.90 4.43 3.00
CA MET A 66 4.17 3.49 2.13
C MET A 66 3.20 2.60 2.93
N PRO A 67 3.57 1.99 4.08
CA PRO A 67 2.62 1.28 4.94
C PRO A 67 1.43 2.14 5.36
N VAL A 68 1.66 3.41 5.73
CA VAL A 68 0.58 4.33 6.11
C VAL A 68 -0.36 4.59 4.93
N VAL A 69 0.18 4.85 3.73
CA VAL A 69 -0.63 5.04 2.51
C VAL A 69 -1.48 3.79 2.23
N LEU A 70 -0.91 2.59 2.35
CA LEU A 70 -1.67 1.34 2.18
C LEU A 70 -2.76 1.18 3.23
N THR A 71 -2.48 1.52 4.50
CA THR A 71 -3.48 1.47 5.57
C THR A 71 -4.63 2.43 5.26
N LEU A 72 -4.34 3.65 4.83
CA LEU A 72 -5.40 4.61 4.45
C LEU A 72 -6.23 4.10 3.26
N ALA A 73 -5.58 3.53 2.24
CA ALA A 73 -6.27 2.92 1.11
C ALA A 73 -7.16 1.75 1.56
N TRP A 74 -6.68 0.92 2.48
CA TRP A 74 -7.43 -0.20 3.03
C TRP A 74 -8.63 0.25 3.87
N LEU A 75 -8.46 1.25 4.74
CA LEU A 75 -9.58 1.82 5.50
C LEU A 75 -10.60 2.46 4.56
N GLY A 76 -10.15 3.14 3.51
CA GLY A 76 -11.02 3.64 2.44
C GLY A 76 -11.80 2.52 1.77
N ALA A 77 -11.17 1.39 1.47
CA ALA A 77 -11.84 0.21 0.91
C ALA A 77 -12.83 -0.42 1.90
N VAL A 78 -12.52 -0.48 3.20
CA VAL A 78 -13.41 -1.08 4.22
C VAL A 78 -14.65 -0.21 4.46
N TYR A 79 -14.48 1.11 4.63
CA TYR A 79 -15.56 2.01 5.05
C TYR A 79 -16.21 2.77 3.89
N GLY A 80 -15.51 2.97 2.79
CA GLY A 80 -15.97 3.74 1.63
C GLY A 80 -16.74 2.94 0.60
N ARG A 81 -17.19 1.71 0.91
CA ARG A 81 -17.86 0.82 -0.05
C ARG A 81 -19.03 1.49 -0.77
N GLU A 82 -19.86 2.24 -0.05
CA GLU A 82 -21.02 2.93 -0.64
C GLU A 82 -20.59 4.11 -1.51
N SER A 83 -19.63 4.91 -1.04
CA SER A 83 -19.05 6.01 -1.83
C SER A 83 -18.37 5.51 -3.10
N LEU A 84 -17.67 4.36 -3.04
CA LEU A 84 -17.06 3.72 -4.22
C LEU A 84 -18.11 3.25 -5.22
N ARG A 85 -19.30 2.86 -4.74
CA ARG A 85 -20.41 2.45 -5.60
C ARG A 85 -21.03 3.64 -6.32
N GLU A 86 -21.17 4.77 -5.62
CA GLU A 86 -21.69 6.02 -6.19
C GLU A 86 -20.68 6.70 -7.13
N LEU A 87 -19.38 6.60 -6.83
CA LEU A 87 -18.29 7.24 -7.57
C LEU A 87 -17.70 6.37 -8.69
N ARG A 88 -18.41 5.32 -9.14
CA ARG A 88 -17.97 4.41 -10.21
C ARG A 88 -17.30 5.19 -11.35
N ALA A 89 -15.97 5.12 -11.38
CA ALA A 89 -15.17 5.92 -12.28
C ALA A 89 -15.08 5.27 -13.66
N LEU A 90 -15.20 3.94 -13.72
CA LEU A 90 -15.17 3.17 -14.95
C LEU A 90 -16.49 2.42 -15.18
N PRO A 91 -16.86 2.16 -16.46
CA PRO A 91 -18.05 1.38 -16.78
C PRO A 91 -17.92 -0.11 -16.43
N ASN A 92 -16.72 -0.59 -16.11
CA ASN A 92 -16.43 -1.98 -15.77
C ASN A 92 -15.75 -2.08 -14.39
N ASP A 93 -16.50 -2.61 -13.41
CA ASP A 93 -16.01 -2.83 -12.04
C ASP A 93 -14.69 -3.62 -12.03
N ALA A 94 -14.54 -4.64 -12.89
CA ALA A 94 -13.33 -5.45 -12.96
C ALA A 94 -12.09 -4.63 -13.35
N ALA A 95 -12.24 -3.67 -14.26
CA ALA A 95 -11.15 -2.80 -14.68
C ALA A 95 -10.75 -1.83 -13.55
N GLU A 96 -11.72 -1.31 -12.80
CA GLU A 96 -11.48 -0.40 -11.69
C GLU A 96 -10.70 -1.08 -10.55
N PHE A 97 -11.15 -2.27 -10.14
CA PHE A 97 -10.42 -3.05 -9.12
C PHE A 97 -9.06 -3.53 -9.60
N ALA A 98 -8.89 -3.84 -10.89
CA ALA A 98 -7.59 -4.20 -11.45
C ALA A 98 -6.60 -3.01 -11.39
N LEU A 99 -7.05 -1.81 -11.75
CA LEU A 99 -6.25 -0.60 -11.64
C LEU A 99 -5.89 -0.30 -10.17
N ALA A 100 -6.88 -0.37 -9.27
CA ALA A 100 -6.66 -0.16 -7.84
C ALA A 100 -5.67 -1.19 -7.27
N ALA A 101 -5.77 -2.45 -7.68
CA ALA A 101 -4.86 -3.51 -7.28
C ALA A 101 -3.43 -3.25 -7.77
N LEU A 102 -3.27 -2.78 -9.01
CA LEU A 102 -1.97 -2.43 -9.56
C LEU A 102 -1.31 -1.27 -8.80
N VAL A 103 -2.08 -0.23 -8.48
CA VAL A 103 -1.58 0.91 -7.68
C VAL A 103 -1.23 0.46 -6.26
N ALA A 104 -2.11 -0.29 -5.60
CA ALA A 104 -1.84 -0.82 -4.26
C ALA A 104 -0.61 -1.73 -4.25
N PHE A 105 -0.44 -2.57 -5.28
CA PHE A 105 0.74 -3.42 -5.42
C PHE A 105 2.02 -2.61 -5.61
N ALA A 106 2.01 -1.53 -6.40
CA ALA A 106 3.17 -0.67 -6.55
C ALA A 106 3.58 -0.02 -5.23
N VAL A 107 2.62 0.47 -4.45
CA VAL A 107 2.89 1.04 -3.11
C VAL A 107 3.41 -0.03 -2.15
N PHE A 108 2.83 -1.23 -2.17
CA PHE A 108 3.32 -2.38 -1.41
C PHE A 108 4.76 -2.74 -1.77
N TYR A 109 5.05 -2.88 -3.06
CA TYR A 109 6.40 -3.17 -3.55
C TYR A 109 7.41 -2.12 -3.07
N LEU A 110 7.08 -0.82 -3.20
CA LEU A 110 7.92 0.26 -2.70
C LEU A 110 8.13 0.19 -1.19
N SER A 111 7.11 -0.22 -0.41
CA SER A 111 7.26 -0.43 1.02
C SER A 111 8.31 -1.50 1.34
N ILE A 112 8.26 -2.62 0.62
CA ILE A 112 9.18 -3.74 0.83
C ILE A 112 10.60 -3.36 0.40
N ASP A 113 10.75 -2.77 -0.78
CA ASP A 113 12.05 -2.31 -1.30
C ASP A 113 12.77 -1.37 -0.33
N ARG A 114 12.03 -0.44 0.28
CA ARG A 114 12.56 0.48 1.30
C ARG A 114 12.98 -0.25 2.57
N ALA A 115 12.17 -1.17 3.07
CA ALA A 115 12.53 -1.96 4.25
C ALA A 115 13.78 -2.81 4.01
N VAL A 116 13.88 -3.45 2.84
CA VAL A 116 15.06 -4.23 2.43
C VAL A 116 16.30 -3.34 2.31
N SER A 117 16.18 -2.16 1.70
CA SER A 117 17.29 -1.20 1.58
C SER A 117 17.86 -0.81 2.94
N VAL A 118 17.02 -0.69 3.98
CA VAL A 118 17.48 -0.41 5.35
C VAL A 118 18.20 -1.61 5.96
N LEU A 119 17.66 -2.82 5.79
CA LEU A 119 18.29 -4.05 6.28
C LEU A 119 19.68 -4.26 5.66
N LEU A 120 19.87 -3.89 4.39
CA LEU A 120 21.16 -3.99 3.69
C LEU A 120 22.23 -3.01 4.19
N ILE A 121 21.85 -1.96 4.93
CA ILE A 121 22.80 -1.01 5.53
C ILE A 121 23.02 -1.29 7.02
N GLY A 122 22.00 -1.84 7.70
CA GLY A 122 22.05 -2.15 9.13
C GLY A 122 22.78 -3.46 9.48
N GLY A 123 22.97 -4.35 8.51
CA GLY A 123 23.79 -5.58 8.61
C GLY A 123 25.16 -5.41 7.98
#